data_AF-A0A3C0EZB9-F1
#
_entry.id   AF-A0A3C0EZB9-F1
#
_cell.length_a   1.000
_cell.length_b   1.000
_cell.length_c   1.000
_cell.angle_alpha   90.00
_cell.angle_beta   90.00
_cell.angle_gamma   90.00
#
_symmetry.space_group_name_H-M   'P 1'
#
loop_
_entity.id
_entity.type
_entity.pdbx_description
1 polymer ?
#
loop_
_entity_poly.entity_id
_entity_poly.type
_entity_poly.pdbx_seq_one_letter_code
_entity_poly.pdbx_strand_id
1 'polypeptide(L)'
;AHEVMKLNVLTDYIASNPDIKSVYIIGQNYSFGQILSDTSIALLKEKRPDIEIVGNELHPIGQVKDFTPYVTKIVSSGADAVIT
;
A
#
# COMPACT_ATOMS: atom_id res chain seq x y z
N ALA A 1 -13.15 -10.75 5.22
CA ALA A 1 -13.36 -10.40 6.65
C ALA A 1 -12.04 -10.27 7.41
N HIS A 2 -11.20 -11.31 7.45
CA HIS A 2 -9.93 -11.27 8.20
C HIS A 2 -8.88 -10.28 7.63
N GLU A 3 -8.84 -10.12 6.31
CA GLU A 3 -7.87 -9.24 5.64
C GLU A 3 -8.11 -7.75 5.92
N VAL A 4 -9.38 -7.32 5.88
CA VAL A 4 -9.78 -5.96 6.26
C VAL A 4 -9.38 -5.67 7.71
N MET A 5 -9.51 -6.64 8.61
CA MET A 5 -9.05 -6.48 10.00
C MET A 5 -7.53 -6.25 10.08
N LYS A 6 -6.73 -6.97 9.29
CA LYS A 6 -5.27 -6.75 9.23
C LYS A 6 -4.93 -5.38 8.67
N LEU A 7 -5.59 -4.97 7.59
CA LEU A 7 -5.40 -3.63 7.00
C LEU A 7 -5.83 -2.53 7.97
N ASN A 8 -6.87 -2.77 8.78
CA ASN A 8 -7.29 -1.84 9.81
C ASN A 8 -6.18 -1.64 10.86
N VAL A 9 -5.61 -2.72 11.38
CA VAL A 9 -4.50 -2.67 12.35
C VAL A 9 -3.25 -2.03 11.74
N LEU A 10 -2.91 -2.36 10.49
CA LEU A 10 -1.76 -1.75 9.79
C LEU A 10 -1.94 -0.25 9.61
N THR A 11 -3.13 0.19 9.19
CA THR A 11 -3.42 1.62 9.01
C THR A 11 -3.55 2.36 10.35
N ASP A 12 -3.95 1.68 11.44
CA ASP A 12 -3.88 2.23 12.80
C ASP A 12 -2.43 2.48 13.23
N TYR A 13 -1.55 1.52 12.96
CA TYR A 13 -0.11 1.69 13.24
C TYR A 13 0.47 2.87 12.45
N ILE A 14 0.16 2.96 11.15
CA ILE A 14 0.59 4.10 10.31
C ILE A 14 0.05 5.41 10.87
N ALA A 15 -1.23 5.46 11.28
CA ALA A 15 -1.82 6.65 11.86
C ALA A 15 -1.15 7.08 13.17
N SER A 16 -0.71 6.11 13.99
CA SER A 16 -0.01 6.37 15.24
C SER A 16 1.43 6.86 15.06
N ASN A 17 2.01 6.69 13.88
CA ASN A 17 3.38 7.11 13.58
C ASN A 17 3.41 8.40 12.73
N PRO A 18 3.71 9.56 13.35
CA PRO A 18 3.71 10.84 12.65
C PRO A 18 4.88 11.00 11.64
N ASP A 19 5.90 10.15 11.72
CA ASP A 19 7.04 10.18 10.80
C ASP A 19 6.68 9.60 9.42
N ILE A 20 5.62 8.80 9.34
CA ILE A 20 5.10 8.27 8.07
C ILE A 20 4.18 9.33 7.45
N LYS A 21 4.62 9.91 6.34
CA LYS A 21 3.90 10.96 5.59
C LYS A 21 3.52 10.51 4.19
N SER A 22 4.18 9.49 3.67
CA SER A 22 3.96 8.96 2.33
C SER A 22 3.92 7.43 2.32
N VAL A 23 3.00 6.86 1.55
CA VAL A 23 2.79 5.40 1.45
C VAL A 23 2.75 4.98 -0.02
N TYR A 24 3.44 3.89 -0.33
CA TYR A 24 3.31 3.18 -1.60
C TYR A 24 2.50 1.89 -1.39
N ILE A 25 1.57 1.61 -2.28
CA ILE A 25 0.76 0.39 -2.25
C ILE A 25 1.14 -0.47 -3.46
N ILE A 26 1.46 -1.73 -3.22
CA ILE A 26 1.72 -2.71 -4.27
C ILE A 26 0.90 -3.97 -4.01
N GLY A 27 0.39 -4.60 -5.06
CA GLY A 27 -0.39 -5.83 -4.89
C GLY A 27 -0.45 -6.67 -6.16
N GLN A 28 -0.99 -7.88 -6.02
CA GLN A 28 -1.25 -8.73 -7.17
C GLN A 28 -2.51 -8.27 -7.89
N ASN A 29 -2.49 -8.25 -9.22
CA ASN A 29 -3.65 -7.94 -10.05
C ASN A 29 -4.64 -9.14 -10.09
N TYR A 30 -5.21 -9.44 -8.93
CA TYR A 30 -6.26 -10.41 -8.68
C TYR A 30 -7.17 -9.87 -7.56
N SER A 31 -8.31 -10.53 -7.30
CA SER A 31 -9.34 -10.03 -6.39
C SER A 31 -8.81 -9.53 -5.05
N PHE A 32 -7.84 -10.23 -4.46
CA PHE A 32 -7.23 -9.81 -3.20
C PHE A 32 -6.42 -8.51 -3.31
N GLY A 33 -5.54 -8.36 -4.29
CA GLY A 33 -4.71 -7.16 -4.40
C GLY A 33 -5.51 -5.91 -4.78
N GLN A 34 -6.62 -6.07 -5.51
CA GLN A 34 -7.57 -4.98 -5.73
C GLN A 34 -8.24 -4.54 -4.42
N ILE A 35 -8.75 -5.51 -3.64
CA ILE A 35 -9.34 -5.22 -2.31
C ILE A 35 -8.31 -4.57 -1.39
N LEU A 36 -7.06 -5.06 -1.38
CA LEU A 36 -5.97 -4.49 -0.59
C LEU A 36 -5.72 -3.02 -0.96
N SER A 37 -5.59 -2.74 -2.27
CA SER A 37 -5.41 -1.38 -2.78
C SER A 37 -6.54 -0.45 -2.30
N ASP A 38 -7.78 -0.82 -2.62
CA ASP A 38 -8.93 0.05 -2.40
C ASP A 38 -9.20 0.26 -0.91
N THR A 39 -9.09 -0.80 -0.12
CA THR A 39 -9.30 -0.75 1.33
C THR A 39 -8.20 0.06 2.02
N SER A 40 -6.94 -0.11 1.62
CA SER A 40 -5.83 0.66 2.21
C SER A 40 -5.98 2.15 1.92
N ILE A 41 -6.33 2.51 0.67
CA ILE A 41 -6.59 3.90 0.30
C ILE A 41 -7.74 4.49 1.13
N ALA A 42 -8.84 3.75 1.28
CA ALA A 42 -10.01 4.20 2.04
C ALA A 42 -9.66 4.45 3.52
N LEU A 43 -9.04 3.46 4.17
CA LEU A 43 -8.68 3.54 5.59
C LEU A 43 -7.62 4.61 5.87
N LEU A 44 -6.62 4.76 4.99
CA LEU A 44 -5.61 5.81 5.13
C LEU A 44 -6.23 7.20 5.00
N LYS A 45 -7.11 7.43 4.03
CA LYS A 45 -7.82 8.72 3.89
C LYS A 45 -8.72 9.03 5.07
N GLU A 46 -9.35 8.02 5.65
CA GLU A 46 -10.20 8.18 6.84
C GLU A 46 -9.38 8.58 8.07
N LYS A 47 -8.25 7.90 8.32
CA LYS A 47 -7.47 8.06 9.55
C LYS A 47 -6.38 9.14 9.47
N ARG A 48 -5.81 9.34 8.29
CA ARG A 48 -4.70 10.25 7.99
C ARG A 48 -4.95 10.94 6.65
N PRO A 49 -5.92 11.86 6.56
CA PRO A 49 -6.20 12.59 5.32
C PRO A 49 -5.00 13.43 4.81
N ASP A 50 -4.00 13.65 5.66
CA ASP A 50 -2.73 14.32 5.38
C ASP A 50 -1.66 13.41 4.74
N ILE A 51 -1.85 12.08 4.74
CA ILE A 51 -0.87 11.14 4.20
C ILE A 51 -0.93 11.12 2.67
N GLU A 52 0.23 11.16 2.03
CA GLU A 52 0.33 11.09 0.57
C GLU A 52 0.43 9.64 0.10
N ILE A 53 -0.40 9.26 -0.87
CA ILE A 53 -0.28 7.98 -1.55
C ILE A 53 0.58 8.21 -2.79
N VAL A 54 1.87 7.90 -2.68
CA VAL A 54 2.89 8.21 -3.70
C VAL A 54 3.02 7.11 -4.76
N GLY A 55 2.24 6.04 -4.63
CA GLY A 55 2.07 5.05 -5.68
C GLY A 55 1.05 3.98 -5.31
N ASN A 56 0.41 3.43 -6.33
CA ASN A 56 -0.49 2.29 -6.23
C ASN A 56 -0.31 1.42 -7.49
N GLU A 57 0.31 0.26 -7.35
CA GLU A 57 0.67 -0.59 -8.49
C GLU A 57 0.21 -2.03 -8.31
N LEU A 58 -0.53 -2.54 -9.30
CA LEU A 58 -0.94 -3.93 -9.36
C LEU A 58 -0.12 -4.68 -10.42
N HIS A 59 0.51 -5.78 -10.01
CA HIS A 59 1.36 -6.57 -10.89
C HIS A 59 0.71 -7.91 -11.26
N PRO A 60 0.97 -8.48 -12.45
CA PRO A 60 0.33 -9.73 -12.86
C PRO A 60 0.74 -10.92 -11.98
N ILE A 61 -0.21 -11.82 -11.70
CA ILE A 61 0.03 -13.04 -10.92
C ILE A 61 0.82 -14.07 -11.72
N GLY A 62 1.85 -14.68 -11.12
CA GLY A 62 2.63 -15.78 -11.72
C GLY A 62 3.50 -15.41 -12.93
N GLN A 63 3.49 -14.16 -13.38
CA GLN A 63 4.25 -13.70 -14.55
C GLN A 63 5.46 -12.85 -14.17
N VAL A 64 5.44 -12.21 -13.00
CA VAL A 64 6.56 -11.41 -12.52
C VAL A 64 7.63 -12.34 -11.92
N LYS A 65 8.79 -12.36 -12.55
CA LYS A 65 10.00 -13.05 -12.04
C LYS A 65 11.09 -12.07 -11.61
N ASP A 66 11.02 -10.84 -12.12
CA ASP A 66 11.92 -9.76 -11.76
C ASP A 66 11.12 -8.61 -11.15
N PHE A 67 11.35 -8.36 -9.85
CA PHE A 67 10.71 -7.28 -9.12
C PHE A 67 11.53 -5.97 -9.13
N THR A 68 12.72 -5.97 -9.73
CA THR A 68 13.62 -4.81 -9.78
C THR A 68 12.93 -3.53 -10.30
N PRO A 69 12.09 -3.59 -11.35
CA PRO A 69 11.38 -2.39 -11.81
C PRO A 69 10.41 -1.81 -10.76
N TYR A 70 9.72 -2.66 -10.01
CA TYR A 70 8.79 -2.23 -8.95
C TYR A 70 9.54 -1.63 -7.77
N VAL A 71 10.63 -2.27 -7.34
CA VAL A 71 11.50 -1.74 -6.28
C VAL A 71 12.08 -0.38 -6.67
N THR A 72 12.50 -0.23 -7.93
CA THR A 72 13.02 1.05 -8.44
C THR A 72 11.97 2.16 -8.35
N LYS A 73 10.71 1.87 -8.69
CA LYS A 73 9.60 2.83 -8.54
C LYS A 73 9.31 3.18 -7.09
N ILE A 74 9.31 2.20 -6.19
CA ILE A 74 9.11 2.41 -4.74
C ILE A 74 10.20 3.32 -4.17
N VAL A 75 11.46 3.06 -4.50
CA VAL A 75 12.58 3.90 -4.05
C VAL A 75 12.46 5.32 -4.63
N SER A 76 12.13 5.43 -5.93
CA SER A 76 12.01 6.72 -6.61
C SER A 76 10.80 7.54 -6.14
N SER A 77 9.75 6.90 -5.61
CA SER A 77 8.60 7.60 -5.05
C SER A 77 8.89 8.25 -3.69
N GLY A 78 10.00 7.88 -3.04
CA GLY A 78 10.37 8.39 -1.72
C GLY A 78 9.40 7.99 -0.62
N ALA A 79 8.69 6.87 -0.77
CA ALA A 79 7.70 6.43 0.20
C ALA A 79 8.34 6.10 1.56
N ASP A 80 7.71 6.56 2.65
CA ASP A 80 8.13 6.23 4.01
C ASP A 80 7.74 4.80 4.39
N ALA A 81 6.66 4.29 3.80
CA ALA A 81 6.15 2.93 4.04
C ALA A 81 5.60 2.29 2.76
N VAL A 82 5.60 0.95 2.75
CA VAL A 82 5.04 0.13 1.66
C VAL A 82 4.00 -0.83 2.22
N ILE A 83 2.82 -0.88 1.62
CA ILE A 83 1.77 -1.88 1.89
C ILE A 83 1.77 -2.89 0.72
N THR A 84 1.82 -4.19 1.05
CA THR A 84 1.86 -5.29 0.08
C THR A 84 1.04 -6.50 0.49
#